data_AF-A0A350PH79-F1
#
_entry.id   AF-A0A350PH79-F1
#
_cell.length_a   1.000
_cell.length_b   1.000
_cell.length_c   1.000
_cell.angle_alpha   90.00
_cell.angle_beta   90.00
_cell.angle_gamma   90.00
#
_symmetry.space_group_name_H-M   'P 1'
#
loop_
_entity.id
_entity.type
_entity.pdbx_description
1 polymer ?
#
loop_
_entity_poly.entity_id
_entity_poly.type
_entity_poly.pdbx_seq_one_letter_code
_entity_poly.pdbx_strand_id
1 'polypeptide(L)'
;TNHPEYISSKNRYQVSGSNYDFNNNSRLLNNLPSWVIEAEQDSNNEIVALTQIMSGYFDTLYNQLTYLKELKYNNYISGSLTESIDEFPFNDRLIDNLGINTPELFENSGLLAQFLQRDEQINFDQRLVDIKNSVYKNIYNNLNFILKSKGNEKSIRNFIRCLGVGEEVLAFNAYSDKADYELTSSYTTTISHKKYVDFTSLLNQTDGEATVYQYYDSNNNNSVGLISGSNQLDEYSFSVQSEFIFPNKENQETLPYNVPNVVSSSLFGFH
;
A
#
# COMPACT_ATOMS: atom_id res chain seq x y z
N THR A 1 27.10 -24.20 22.11
CA THR A 1 27.01 -25.55 21.48
C THR A 1 26.51 -26.64 22.43
N ASN A 2 26.60 -26.48 23.77
CA ASN A 2 26.12 -27.47 24.76
C ASN A 2 24.78 -27.10 25.45
N HIS A 3 23.98 -26.18 24.89
CA HIS A 3 22.71 -25.83 25.51
C HIS A 3 21.72 -27.00 25.37
N PRO A 4 21.11 -27.50 26.46
CA PRO A 4 20.24 -28.69 26.43
C PRO A 4 19.07 -28.56 25.44
N GLU A 5 18.48 -27.36 25.34
CA GLU A 5 17.36 -27.09 24.43
C GLU A 5 17.76 -27.11 22.95
N TYR A 6 19.02 -26.73 22.66
CA TYR A 6 19.55 -26.81 21.30
C TYR A 6 19.75 -28.27 20.89
N ILE A 7 20.30 -29.08 21.79
CA ILE A 7 20.54 -30.51 21.56
C ILE A 7 19.21 -31.26 21.38
N SER A 8 18.22 -30.99 22.24
CA SER A 8 16.90 -31.60 22.13
C SER A 8 16.18 -31.20 20.83
N SER A 9 16.25 -29.93 20.45
CA SER A 9 15.66 -29.44 19.19
C SER A 9 16.36 -30.04 17.98
N LYS A 10 17.70 -30.11 17.98
CA LYS A 10 18.48 -30.73 16.92
C LYS A 10 18.10 -32.20 16.74
N ASN A 11 18.07 -32.98 17.82
CA ASN A 11 17.71 -34.40 17.77
C ASN A 11 16.28 -34.60 17.25
N ARG A 12 15.33 -33.76 17.70
CA ARG A 12 13.95 -33.79 17.20
C ARG A 12 13.87 -33.53 15.70
N TYR A 13 14.58 -32.53 15.20
CA TYR A 13 14.59 -32.22 13.76
C TYR A 13 15.34 -33.25 12.93
N GLN A 14 16.40 -33.86 13.46
CA GLN A 14 17.09 -34.96 12.78
C GLN A 14 16.17 -36.17 12.61
N VAL A 15 15.43 -36.56 13.66
CA VAL A 15 14.46 -37.66 13.59
C VAL A 15 13.28 -37.32 12.67
N SER A 16 12.78 -36.08 12.74
CA SER A 16 11.72 -35.62 11.85
C SER A 16 12.17 -35.65 10.38
N GLY A 17 13.39 -35.18 10.09
CA GLY A 17 13.98 -35.20 8.76
C GLY A 17 14.16 -36.63 8.25
N SER A 18 14.74 -37.53 9.05
CA SER A 18 14.93 -38.93 8.64
C SER A 18 13.61 -39.65 8.37
N ASN A 19 12.57 -39.38 9.16
CA ASN A 19 11.24 -39.94 8.92
C ASN A 19 10.60 -39.37 7.66
N TYR A 20 10.79 -38.08 7.38
CA TYR A 20 10.32 -37.46 6.15
C TYR A 20 11.03 -38.07 4.93
N ASP A 21 12.35 -38.17 4.96
CA ASP A 21 13.16 -38.73 3.88
C ASP A 21 12.81 -40.20 3.58
N PHE A 22 12.57 -41.01 4.62
CA PHE A 22 12.18 -42.40 4.47
C PHE A 22 10.79 -42.57 3.84
N ASN A 23 9.83 -41.74 4.24
CA ASN A 23 8.45 -41.83 3.75
C ASN A 23 8.21 -41.02 2.46
N ASN A 24 9.19 -40.24 2.00
CA ASN A 24 9.07 -39.44 0.79
C ASN A 24 9.13 -40.34 -0.45
N ASN A 25 7.98 -40.56 -1.07
CA ASN A 25 7.88 -41.33 -2.31
C ASN A 25 8.62 -40.64 -3.48
N SER A 26 8.84 -39.32 -3.41
CA SER A 26 9.56 -38.54 -4.43
C SER A 26 11.08 -38.51 -4.20
N ARG A 27 11.61 -39.28 -3.24
CA ARG A 27 13.06 -39.37 -3.00
C ARG A 27 13.76 -39.90 -4.26
N LEU A 28 14.73 -39.14 -4.78
CA LEU A 28 15.48 -39.51 -5.99
C LEU A 28 16.17 -40.87 -5.90
N LEU A 29 16.59 -41.29 -4.71
CA LEU A 29 17.17 -42.61 -4.50
C LEU A 29 16.21 -43.75 -4.88
N ASN A 30 14.89 -43.55 -4.70
CA ASN A 30 13.88 -44.56 -5.05
C ASN A 30 13.71 -44.71 -6.57
N ASN A 31 14.28 -43.81 -7.38
CA ASN A 31 14.26 -43.91 -8.84
C ASN A 31 15.42 -44.77 -9.39
N LEU A 32 16.37 -45.17 -8.54
CA LEU A 32 17.44 -46.08 -8.94
C LEU A 32 16.95 -47.53 -8.88
N PRO A 33 17.35 -48.39 -9.84
CA PRO A 33 17.05 -49.82 -9.78
C PRO A 33 17.63 -50.47 -8.52
N SER A 34 16.91 -51.43 -7.93
CA SER A 34 17.31 -52.11 -6.69
C SER A 34 18.69 -52.76 -6.77
N TRP A 35 19.07 -53.32 -7.93
CA TRP A 35 20.39 -53.93 -8.12
C TRP A 35 21.55 -52.94 -7.96
N VAL A 36 21.35 -51.66 -8.27
CA VAL A 36 22.37 -50.60 -8.09
C VAL A 36 22.56 -50.31 -6.60
N ILE A 37 21.45 -50.26 -5.86
CA ILE A 37 21.44 -49.95 -4.43
C ILE A 37 22.09 -51.09 -3.64
N GLU A 38 21.78 -52.33 -3.99
CA GLU A 38 22.38 -53.53 -3.40
C GLU A 38 23.88 -53.63 -3.70
N ALA A 39 24.30 -53.37 -4.95
CA ALA A 39 25.72 -53.37 -5.32
C ALA A 39 26.53 -52.27 -4.60
N GLU A 40 25.92 -51.14 -4.30
CA GLU A 40 26.55 -50.03 -3.57
C GLU A 40 26.61 -50.27 -2.06
N GLN A 41 25.66 -51.02 -1.48
CA GLN A 41 25.71 -51.44 -0.08
C GLN A 41 26.94 -52.29 0.24
N ASP A 42 27.39 -53.08 -0.75
CA ASP A 42 28.61 -53.89 -0.66
C ASP A 42 29.89 -53.11 -1.06
N SER A 43 29.76 -51.84 -1.45
CA SER A 43 30.82 -50.95 -1.93
C SER A 43 30.90 -49.65 -1.11
N ASN A 44 31.58 -48.62 -1.62
CA ASN A 44 31.80 -47.34 -0.96
C ASN A 44 30.59 -46.38 -0.96
N ASN A 45 29.41 -46.81 -1.42
CA ASN A 45 28.18 -45.99 -1.49
C ASN A 45 28.35 -44.64 -2.23
N GLU A 46 29.24 -44.56 -3.21
CA GLU A 46 29.56 -43.33 -3.95
C GLU A 46 28.36 -42.82 -4.76
N ILE A 47 27.60 -43.73 -5.39
CA ILE A 47 26.41 -43.38 -6.19
C ILE A 47 25.30 -42.86 -5.28
N VAL A 48 25.12 -43.48 -4.11
CA VAL A 48 24.14 -43.06 -3.09
C VAL A 48 24.49 -41.67 -2.58
N ALA A 49 25.77 -41.41 -2.27
CA ALA A 49 26.24 -40.11 -1.83
C ALA A 49 26.04 -39.02 -2.90
N LEU A 50 26.38 -39.30 -4.16
CA LEU A 50 26.20 -38.36 -5.26
C LEU A 50 24.71 -38.06 -5.51
N THR A 51 23.86 -39.08 -5.47
CA THR A 51 22.41 -38.93 -5.61
C THR A 51 21.83 -38.08 -4.47
N GLN A 52 22.31 -38.25 -3.24
CA GLN A 52 21.92 -37.41 -2.11
C GLN A 52 22.34 -35.95 -2.29
N ILE A 53 23.57 -35.71 -2.78
CA ILE A 53 24.05 -34.35 -3.10
C ILE A 53 23.16 -33.71 -4.17
N MET A 54 22.88 -34.42 -5.26
CA MET A 54 21.98 -33.95 -6.32
C MET A 54 20.57 -33.64 -5.78
N SER A 55 20.05 -34.50 -4.92
CA SER A 55 18.73 -34.31 -4.28
C SER A 55 18.71 -33.02 -3.45
N GLY A 56 19.75 -32.78 -2.65
CA GLY A 56 19.87 -31.55 -1.85
C GLY A 56 19.94 -30.28 -2.70
N TYR A 57 20.60 -30.33 -3.88
CA TYR A 57 20.57 -29.23 -4.83
C TYR A 57 19.16 -29.00 -5.41
N PHE A 58 18.45 -30.07 -5.77
CA PHE A 58 17.08 -29.94 -6.27
C PHE A 58 16.08 -29.47 -5.23
N ASP A 59 16.22 -29.88 -3.96
CA ASP A 59 15.40 -29.35 -2.86
C ASP A 59 15.65 -27.86 -2.64
N THR A 60 16.93 -27.46 -2.68
CA THR A 60 17.31 -26.04 -2.61
C THR A 60 16.71 -25.26 -3.76
N LEU A 61 16.79 -25.78 -4.99
CA LEU A 61 16.24 -25.16 -6.19
C LEU A 61 14.70 -25.10 -6.12
N TYR A 62 14.03 -26.15 -5.63
CA TYR A 62 12.59 -26.18 -5.46
C TYR A 62 12.12 -25.12 -4.47
N ASN A 63 12.80 -24.98 -3.33
CA ASN A 63 12.51 -23.93 -2.36
C ASN A 63 12.71 -22.55 -2.98
N GLN A 64 13.83 -22.34 -3.69
CA GLN A 64 14.09 -21.08 -4.39
C GLN A 64 13.02 -20.75 -5.44
N LEU A 65 12.58 -21.72 -6.24
CA LEU A 65 11.51 -21.53 -7.22
C LEU A 65 10.16 -21.22 -6.57
N THR A 66 9.86 -21.86 -5.43
CA THR A 66 8.64 -21.61 -4.66
C THR A 66 8.63 -20.16 -4.18
N TYR A 67 9.70 -19.70 -3.53
CA TYR A 67 9.81 -18.31 -3.09
C TYR A 67 9.85 -17.31 -4.25
N LEU A 68 10.46 -17.65 -5.39
CA LEU A 68 10.49 -16.78 -6.56
C LEU A 68 9.08 -16.47 -7.09
N LYS A 69 8.15 -17.44 -7.01
CA LYS A 69 6.74 -17.20 -7.37
C LYS A 69 6.08 -16.19 -6.45
N GLU A 70 6.35 -16.26 -5.15
CA GLU A 70 5.83 -15.32 -4.16
C GLU A 70 6.40 -13.90 -4.36
N LEU A 71 7.69 -13.78 -4.67
CA LEU A 71 8.36 -12.50 -4.91
C LEU A 71 7.80 -11.73 -6.10
N LYS A 72 7.38 -12.43 -7.16
CA LYS A 72 6.86 -11.81 -8.38
C LYS A 72 5.45 -11.25 -8.25
N TYR A 73 4.77 -11.46 -7.13
CA TYR A 73 3.38 -11.02 -6.95
C TYR A 73 3.30 -9.49 -6.70
N ASN A 74 2.30 -8.87 -7.35
CA ASN A 74 2.02 -7.45 -7.20
C ASN A 74 1.15 -7.25 -5.95
N ASN A 75 1.74 -6.70 -4.89
CA ASN A 75 1.03 -6.34 -3.67
C ASN A 75 1.04 -4.82 -3.51
N TYR A 76 -0.15 -4.24 -3.34
CA TYR A 76 -0.30 -2.81 -3.07
C TYR A 76 -0.32 -2.60 -1.56
N ILE A 77 0.71 -1.94 -1.05
CA ILE A 77 0.82 -1.61 0.37
C ILE A 77 -0.04 -0.37 0.62
N SER A 78 -0.93 -0.44 1.60
CA SER A 78 -1.72 0.72 2.02
C SER A 78 -0.83 1.70 2.77
N GLY A 79 -0.87 2.98 2.41
CA GLY A 79 -0.14 4.05 3.10
C GLY A 79 -0.56 4.30 4.55
N SER A 80 -1.55 3.56 5.05
CA SER A 80 -2.00 3.58 6.45
C SER A 80 -1.24 2.60 7.36
N LEU A 81 -0.32 1.79 6.83
CA LEU A 81 0.46 0.83 7.61
C LEU A 81 1.60 1.58 8.31
N THR A 82 1.39 1.85 9.61
CA THR A 82 2.36 2.45 10.53
C THR A 82 3.43 1.47 11.03
N GLU A 83 3.27 0.18 10.74
CA GLU A 83 4.26 -0.84 11.07
C GLU A 83 5.32 -0.93 9.96
N SER A 84 6.56 -1.23 10.38
CA SER A 84 7.71 -1.42 9.51
C SER A 84 7.31 -2.24 8.29
N ILE A 85 7.35 -1.60 7.12
CA ILE A 85 7.10 -2.25 5.85
C ILE A 85 8.23 -3.27 5.67
N ASP A 86 7.98 -4.52 6.09
CA ASP A 86 8.90 -5.66 5.93
C ASP A 86 8.86 -6.10 4.46
N GLU A 87 9.20 -5.16 3.59
CA GLU A 87 9.16 -5.30 2.16
C GLU A 87 10.43 -5.96 1.66
N PHE A 88 10.29 -6.73 0.60
CA PHE A 88 11.42 -7.38 -0.05
C PHE A 88 12.53 -6.35 -0.35
N PRO A 89 13.74 -6.50 0.21
CA PRO A 89 14.73 -5.41 0.23
C PRO A 89 15.40 -5.13 -1.12
N PHE A 90 15.18 -5.98 -2.13
CA PHE A 90 15.83 -5.90 -3.44
C PHE A 90 14.80 -5.69 -4.57
N ASN A 91 13.85 -4.77 -4.37
CA ASN A 91 12.88 -4.41 -5.41
C ASN A 91 13.52 -3.74 -6.64
N ASP A 92 14.72 -3.18 -6.49
CA ASP A 92 15.58 -2.69 -7.58
C ASP A 92 15.78 -3.77 -8.66
N ARG A 93 16.15 -4.98 -8.23
CA ARG A 93 16.39 -6.12 -9.13
C ARG A 93 15.12 -6.58 -9.84
N LEU A 94 13.95 -6.41 -9.22
CA LEU A 94 12.67 -6.78 -9.82
C LEU A 94 12.33 -5.85 -10.98
N ILE A 95 12.60 -4.55 -10.84
CA ILE A 95 12.41 -3.57 -11.92
C ILE A 95 13.46 -3.77 -13.02
N ASP A 96 14.74 -3.95 -12.65
CA ASP A 96 15.83 -4.20 -13.58
C ASP A 96 15.56 -5.43 -14.46
N ASN A 97 15.00 -6.49 -13.88
CA ASN A 97 14.61 -7.70 -14.62
C ASN A 97 13.57 -7.42 -15.71
N LEU A 98 12.75 -6.38 -15.55
CA LEU A 98 11.75 -5.95 -16.52
C LEU A 98 12.27 -4.91 -17.52
N GLY A 99 13.57 -4.59 -17.49
CA GLY A 99 14.25 -3.79 -18.50
C GLY A 99 14.29 -2.29 -18.24
N ILE A 100 14.02 -1.85 -17.01
CA ILE A 100 14.28 -0.47 -16.58
C ILE A 100 15.49 -0.49 -15.67
N ASN A 101 16.57 0.21 -16.04
CA ASN A 101 17.72 0.39 -15.17
C ASN A 101 17.32 1.29 -14.00
N THR A 102 17.35 0.75 -12.79
CA THR A 102 17.08 1.49 -11.55
C THR A 102 18.31 2.29 -11.12
N PRO A 103 18.26 3.63 -11.12
CA PRO A 103 19.34 4.43 -10.55
C PRO A 103 19.27 4.35 -9.02
N GLU A 104 20.41 4.47 -8.34
CA GLU A 104 20.41 4.55 -6.87
C GLU A 104 19.74 5.85 -6.41
N LEU A 105 18.53 5.74 -5.85
CA LEU A 105 17.82 6.87 -5.29
C LEU A 105 18.55 7.38 -4.03
N PHE A 106 18.63 8.71 -3.89
CA PHE A 106 19.26 9.40 -2.76
C PHE A 106 20.79 9.27 -2.67
N GLU A 107 21.50 9.04 -3.79
CA GLU A 107 22.97 8.99 -3.84
C GLU A 107 23.64 10.23 -3.21
N ASN A 108 23.05 11.42 -3.39
CA ASN A 108 23.57 12.67 -2.85
C ASN A 108 23.30 12.86 -1.34
N SER A 109 22.52 11.98 -0.70
CA SER A 109 22.36 12.03 0.75
C SER A 109 23.65 11.54 1.41
N GLY A 110 24.27 12.36 2.25
CA GLY A 110 25.49 11.96 2.95
C GLY A 110 25.22 10.70 3.80
N LEU A 111 26.19 9.77 3.84
CA LEU A 111 26.08 8.53 4.63
C LEU A 111 25.69 8.78 6.10
N LEU A 112 26.16 9.90 6.65
CA LEU A 112 25.83 10.33 8.01
C LEU A 112 24.37 10.75 8.16
N ALA A 113 23.78 11.41 7.16
CA ALA A 113 22.37 11.81 7.17
C ALA A 113 21.45 10.59 7.04
N GLN A 114 21.84 9.62 6.20
CA GLN A 114 21.12 8.35 6.07
C GLN A 114 21.16 7.53 7.37
N PHE A 115 22.30 7.51 8.07
CA PHE A 115 22.44 6.81 9.34
C PHE A 115 21.70 7.51 10.48
N LEU A 116 21.83 8.84 10.59
CA LEU A 116 21.20 9.63 11.66
C LEU A 116 19.72 9.94 11.42
N GLN A 117 19.19 9.54 10.25
CA GLN A 117 17.81 9.77 9.81
C GLN A 117 17.42 11.25 9.92
N ARG A 118 18.36 12.15 9.61
CA ARG A 118 18.11 13.59 9.60
C ARG A 118 19.05 14.27 8.62
N ASP A 119 18.56 15.37 8.08
CA ASP A 119 19.38 16.37 7.44
C ASP A 119 19.61 17.55 8.41
N GLU A 120 20.45 18.52 8.03
CA GLU A 120 20.72 19.72 8.84
C GLU A 120 19.44 20.53 9.12
N GLN A 121 18.44 20.44 8.24
CA GLN A 121 17.19 21.20 8.30
C GLN A 121 15.93 20.38 8.60
N ILE A 122 15.95 19.06 8.36
CA ILE A 122 14.75 18.21 8.36
C ILE A 122 15.05 16.91 9.09
N ASN A 123 14.19 16.52 10.04
CA ASN A 123 14.22 15.17 10.62
C ASN A 123 13.37 14.23 9.76
N PHE A 124 13.88 13.04 9.45
CA PHE A 124 13.12 12.06 8.67
C PHE A 124 12.28 11.19 9.60
N ASP A 125 10.99 11.03 9.28
CA ASP A 125 10.10 10.13 10.03
C ASP A 125 10.36 8.65 9.71
N GLN A 126 10.92 8.37 8.52
CA GLN A 126 11.19 7.03 8.00
C GLN A 126 12.62 6.93 7.46
N ARG A 127 13.17 5.71 7.44
CA ARG A 127 14.51 5.48 6.89
C ARG A 127 14.48 5.65 5.38
N LEU A 128 15.48 6.36 4.84
CA LEU A 128 15.62 6.57 3.40
C LEU A 128 15.69 5.25 2.59
N VAL A 129 16.27 4.20 3.18
CA VAL A 129 16.35 2.88 2.55
C VAL A 129 14.96 2.25 2.39
N ASP A 130 14.09 2.40 3.38
CA ASP A 130 12.73 1.86 3.34
C ASP A 130 11.88 2.63 2.32
N ILE A 131 12.02 3.97 2.30
CA ILE A 131 11.37 4.83 1.30
C ILE A 131 11.82 4.46 -0.11
N LYS A 132 13.13 4.28 -0.33
CA LYS A 132 13.70 3.83 -1.60
C LYS A 132 13.06 2.52 -2.05
N ASN A 133 12.98 1.54 -1.14
CA ASN A 133 12.43 0.23 -1.45
C ASN A 133 10.93 0.27 -1.78
N SER A 134 10.16 1.11 -1.08
CA SER A 134 8.74 1.33 -1.33
C SER A 134 8.49 2.00 -2.69
N VAL A 135 9.30 3.00 -3.05
CA VAL A 135 9.25 3.63 -4.38
C VAL A 135 9.48 2.58 -5.48
N TYR A 136 10.49 1.72 -5.32
CA TYR A 136 10.73 0.65 -6.28
C TYR A 136 9.56 -0.34 -6.36
N LYS A 137 8.93 -0.71 -5.24
CA LYS A 137 7.73 -1.56 -5.31
C LYS A 137 6.60 -0.88 -6.07
N ASN A 138 6.32 0.38 -5.77
CA ASN A 138 5.24 1.12 -6.42
C ASN A 138 5.44 1.23 -7.93
N ILE A 139 6.69 1.46 -8.36
CA ILE A 139 7.08 1.42 -9.77
C ILE A 139 6.85 0.04 -10.36
N TYR A 140 7.34 -1.04 -9.72
CA TYR A 140 7.17 -2.42 -10.18
C TYR A 140 5.68 -2.79 -10.36
N ASN A 141 4.85 -2.49 -9.36
CA ASN A 141 3.41 -2.79 -9.37
C ASN A 141 2.68 -2.08 -10.53
N ASN A 142 3.01 -0.81 -10.79
CA ASN A 142 2.39 -0.01 -11.83
C ASN A 142 3.12 -0.05 -13.17
N LEU A 143 4.22 -0.82 -13.27
CA LEU A 143 5.12 -0.79 -14.42
C LEU A 143 4.41 -1.10 -15.73
N ASN A 144 3.48 -2.06 -15.72
CA ASN A 144 2.69 -2.43 -16.88
C ASN A 144 1.88 -1.22 -17.42
N PHE A 145 1.29 -0.41 -16.54
CA PHE A 145 0.53 0.78 -16.95
C PHE A 145 1.43 1.89 -17.46
N ILE A 146 2.61 2.08 -16.84
CA ILE A 146 3.61 3.05 -17.27
C ILE A 146 4.11 2.70 -18.67
N LEU A 147 4.49 1.44 -18.90
CA LEU A 147 5.01 0.97 -20.19
C LEU A 147 3.96 1.00 -21.30
N LYS A 148 2.70 0.63 -21.00
CA LYS A 148 1.59 0.70 -21.97
C LYS A 148 1.28 2.12 -22.45
N SER A 149 1.51 3.12 -21.60
CA SER A 149 1.21 4.53 -21.91
C SER A 149 2.45 5.38 -22.22
N LYS A 150 3.59 4.72 -22.46
CA LYS A 150 4.90 5.35 -22.66
C LYS A 150 4.82 6.47 -23.71
N GLY A 151 5.36 7.63 -23.36
CA GLY A 151 5.41 8.82 -24.24
C GLY A 151 4.18 9.71 -24.18
N ASN A 152 3.12 9.29 -23.49
CA ASN A 152 1.98 10.14 -23.16
C ASN A 152 2.12 10.71 -21.74
N GLU A 153 1.49 11.85 -21.46
CA GLU A 153 1.35 12.45 -20.13
C GLU A 153 0.90 11.43 -19.08
N LYS A 154 0.01 10.50 -19.47
CA LYS A 154 -0.47 9.43 -18.59
C LYS A 154 0.67 8.58 -18.00
N SER A 155 1.72 8.29 -18.76
CA SER A 155 2.88 7.54 -18.25
C SER A 155 3.69 8.34 -17.24
N ILE A 156 3.93 9.61 -17.52
CA ILE A 156 4.68 10.53 -16.65
C ILE A 156 3.91 10.76 -15.35
N ARG A 157 2.60 11.02 -15.44
CA ARG A 157 1.68 11.16 -14.30
C ARG A 157 1.69 9.92 -13.41
N ASN A 158 1.54 8.73 -14.01
CA ASN A 158 1.56 7.47 -13.25
C ASN A 158 2.92 7.22 -12.60
N PHE A 159 4.03 7.58 -13.27
CA PHE A 159 5.37 7.47 -12.71
C PHE A 159 5.58 8.40 -11.50
N ILE A 160 5.20 9.68 -11.63
CA ILE A 160 5.29 10.66 -10.52
C ILE A 160 4.44 10.20 -9.32
N ARG A 161 3.24 9.66 -9.58
CA ARG A 161 2.39 9.07 -8.53
C ARG A 161 3.06 7.89 -7.82
N CYS A 162 3.89 7.08 -8.50
CA CYS A 162 4.65 6.01 -7.86
C CYS A 162 5.74 6.53 -6.90
N LEU A 163 6.19 7.78 -7.07
CA LEU A 163 7.10 8.47 -6.15
C LEU A 163 6.38 9.02 -4.91
N GLY A 164 5.06 8.86 -4.81
CA GLY A 164 4.24 9.41 -3.73
C GLY A 164 3.86 10.88 -3.91
N VAL A 165 4.08 11.46 -5.09
CA VAL A 165 3.72 12.85 -5.39
C VAL A 165 2.44 12.88 -6.22
N GLY A 166 1.44 13.61 -5.75
CA GLY A 166 0.21 13.84 -6.48
C GLY A 166 0.26 15.07 -7.39
N GLU A 167 -0.80 15.24 -8.18
CA GLU A 167 -0.93 16.35 -9.13
C GLU A 167 -1.14 17.70 -8.46
N GLU A 168 -1.60 17.69 -7.21
CA GLU A 168 -1.74 18.88 -6.37
C GLU A 168 -0.39 19.56 -6.11
N VAL A 169 0.72 18.81 -6.16
CA VAL A 169 2.07 19.35 -5.99
C VAL A 169 2.71 19.66 -7.34
N LEU A 170 2.56 18.76 -8.33
CA LEU A 170 3.16 18.90 -9.65
C LEU A 170 2.14 18.65 -10.76
N ALA A 171 1.72 19.71 -11.44
CA ALA A 171 0.89 19.64 -12.63
C ALA A 171 1.76 19.69 -13.89
N PHE A 172 1.69 18.63 -14.71
CA PHE A 172 2.39 18.56 -15.98
C PHE A 172 1.49 19.08 -17.10
N ASN A 173 1.98 20.04 -17.88
CA ASN A 173 1.32 20.51 -19.09
C ASN A 173 2.24 20.25 -20.28
N ALA A 174 1.82 19.40 -21.22
CA ALA A 174 2.51 19.22 -22.49
C ALA A 174 1.85 20.06 -23.58
N TYR A 175 2.67 20.81 -24.31
CA TYR A 175 2.23 21.57 -25.48
C TYR A 175 2.88 20.98 -26.72
N SER A 176 2.07 20.60 -27.70
CA SER A 176 2.57 20.11 -28.98
C SER A 176 2.93 21.28 -29.89
N ASP A 177 4.10 21.25 -30.52
CA ASP A 177 4.48 22.24 -31.52
C ASP A 177 3.85 21.89 -32.88
N LYS A 178 3.11 22.83 -33.48
CA LYS A 178 2.45 22.71 -34.79
C LYS A 178 1.50 21.50 -34.94
N ALA A 179 0.73 21.19 -33.90
CA ALA A 179 -0.37 20.24 -34.00
C ALA A 179 -1.72 20.94 -33.89
N ASP A 180 -2.68 20.54 -34.73
CA ASP A 180 -4.07 20.95 -34.60
C ASP A 180 -4.69 20.14 -33.45
N TYR A 181 -5.23 20.83 -32.44
CA TYR A 181 -5.83 20.20 -31.26
C TYR A 181 -7.36 20.36 -31.30
N GLU A 182 -8.08 19.25 -31.21
CA GLU A 182 -9.53 19.27 -31.09
C GLU A 182 -9.92 19.51 -29.62
N LEU A 183 -10.66 20.58 -29.36
CA LEU A 183 -11.15 20.90 -28.02
C LEU A 183 -12.26 19.91 -27.65
N THR A 184 -11.87 18.85 -26.94
CA THR A 184 -12.78 17.86 -26.37
C THR A 184 -12.93 18.07 -24.87
N SER A 185 -14.12 17.80 -24.35
CA SER A 185 -14.40 17.87 -22.92
C SER A 185 -13.74 16.70 -22.20
N SER A 186 -12.63 16.94 -21.50
CA SER A 186 -11.96 15.95 -20.66
C SER A 186 -12.32 16.14 -19.19
N TYR A 187 -12.76 15.08 -18.52
CA TYR A 187 -13.00 15.09 -17.07
C TYR A 187 -11.88 14.34 -16.36
N THR A 188 -11.34 14.94 -15.30
CA THR A 188 -10.32 14.31 -14.45
C THR A 188 -10.91 14.06 -13.06
N THR A 189 -10.86 12.82 -12.59
CA THR A 189 -11.27 12.49 -11.22
C THR A 189 -10.19 12.97 -10.26
N THR A 190 -10.54 13.91 -9.41
CA THR A 190 -9.70 14.37 -8.30
C THR A 190 -10.30 13.96 -6.96
N ILE A 191 -9.46 13.76 -5.96
CA ILE A 191 -9.89 13.52 -4.58
C ILE A 191 -9.81 14.86 -3.87
N SER A 192 -10.96 15.34 -3.40
CA SER A 192 -11.06 16.55 -2.58
C SER A 192 -11.57 16.18 -1.21
N HIS A 193 -10.82 16.52 -0.17
CA HIS A 193 -11.28 16.39 1.21
C HIS A 193 -12.30 17.50 1.50
N LYS A 194 -13.57 17.13 1.53
CA LYS A 194 -14.65 18.02 1.97
C LYS A 194 -14.90 17.82 3.46
N LYS A 195 -15.01 18.91 4.21
CA LYS A 195 -15.54 18.89 5.57
C LYS A 195 -17.07 18.82 5.50
N TYR A 196 -17.66 17.86 6.19
CA TYR A 196 -19.10 17.72 6.31
C TYR A 196 -19.47 17.60 7.80
N VAL A 197 -20.72 17.93 8.11
CA VAL A 197 -21.29 17.71 9.44
C VAL A 197 -22.24 16.52 9.34
N ASP A 198 -22.03 15.53 10.18
CA ASP A 198 -22.85 14.32 10.25
C ASP A 198 -23.83 14.43 11.41
N PHE A 199 -25.13 14.41 11.11
CA PHE A 199 -26.22 14.38 12.09
C PHE A 199 -26.99 13.06 12.07
N THR A 200 -26.43 12.03 11.44
CA THR A 200 -27.15 10.77 11.18
C THR A 200 -27.16 9.86 12.41
N SER A 201 -26.30 10.12 13.40
CA SER A 201 -26.11 9.32 14.61
C SER A 201 -25.69 7.86 14.29
N LEU A 202 -25.24 7.56 13.07
CA LEU A 202 -24.87 6.21 12.65
C LEU A 202 -23.50 5.77 13.16
N LEU A 203 -22.57 6.72 13.31
CA LEU A 203 -21.23 6.45 13.83
C LEU A 203 -21.21 6.55 15.36
N ASN A 204 -21.72 7.65 15.92
CA ASN A 204 -21.90 7.81 17.37
C ASN A 204 -23.30 8.32 17.72
N GLN A 205 -23.82 7.91 18.87
CA GLN A 205 -25.14 8.30 19.35
C GLN A 205 -25.28 9.83 19.50
N THR A 206 -24.23 10.51 19.98
CA THR A 206 -24.23 11.96 20.27
C THR A 206 -24.24 12.86 19.05
N ASP A 207 -23.95 12.34 17.86
CA ASP A 207 -23.80 13.15 16.65
C ASP A 207 -25.15 13.78 16.21
N GLY A 208 -26.26 13.14 16.55
CA GLY A 208 -27.61 13.62 16.23
C GLY A 208 -28.07 14.85 17.03
N GLU A 209 -27.37 15.21 18.11
CA GLU A 209 -27.72 16.32 19.00
C GLU A 209 -26.81 17.55 18.83
N ALA A 210 -25.84 17.46 17.92
CA ALA A 210 -24.90 18.55 17.68
C ALA A 210 -25.61 19.80 17.13
N THR A 211 -25.14 20.98 17.52
CA THR A 211 -25.59 22.27 16.96
C THR A 211 -24.42 22.98 16.33
N VAL A 212 -24.57 23.40 15.08
CA VAL A 212 -23.54 24.15 14.35
C VAL A 212 -23.81 25.64 14.53
N TYR A 213 -22.84 26.35 15.08
CA TYR A 213 -22.86 27.80 15.16
C TYR A 213 -21.91 28.38 14.10
N GLN A 214 -22.31 29.48 13.49
CA GLN A 214 -21.43 30.26 12.64
C GLN A 214 -20.44 31.01 13.54
N TYR A 215 -19.14 30.85 13.26
CA TYR A 215 -18.09 31.54 13.99
C TYR A 215 -17.75 32.85 13.27
N TYR A 216 -17.72 33.97 14.00
CA TYR A 216 -17.28 35.25 13.43
C TYR A 216 -15.76 35.38 13.55
N ASP A 217 -15.11 35.93 12.53
CA ASP A 217 -13.69 36.25 12.58
C ASP A 217 -13.51 37.60 13.28
N SER A 218 -12.92 37.56 14.48
CA SER A 218 -12.65 38.76 15.28
C SER A 218 -11.65 39.73 14.63
N ASN A 219 -10.92 39.31 13.60
CA ASN A 219 -10.00 40.17 12.84
C ASN A 219 -10.67 40.87 11.66
N ASN A 220 -11.89 40.49 11.29
CA ASN A 220 -12.63 41.11 10.20
C ASN A 220 -13.89 41.80 10.74
N ASN A 221 -13.87 43.13 10.77
CA ASN A 221 -14.98 43.95 11.25
C ASN A 221 -16.30 43.76 10.47
N ASN A 222 -16.26 43.16 9.28
CA ASN A 222 -17.43 42.83 8.46
C ASN A 222 -17.89 41.38 8.63
N SER A 223 -17.24 40.58 9.47
CA SER A 223 -17.68 39.22 9.79
C SER A 223 -18.84 39.28 10.78
N VAL A 224 -20.05 39.04 10.29
CA VAL A 224 -21.24 38.90 11.14
C VAL A 224 -21.57 37.41 11.28
N GLY A 225 -21.58 36.89 12.50
CA GLY A 225 -21.89 35.48 12.78
C GLY A 225 -23.38 35.15 12.74
N LEU A 226 -24.25 36.16 12.76
CA LEU A 226 -25.70 35.98 12.63
C LEU A 226 -26.31 37.19 11.93
N ILE A 227 -27.32 36.94 11.11
CA ILE A 227 -28.18 37.97 10.53
C ILE A 227 -29.40 38.08 11.44
N SER A 228 -29.53 39.18 12.18
CA SER A 228 -30.67 39.38 13.08
C SER A 228 -31.89 39.83 12.29
N GLY A 229 -33.00 39.11 12.41
CA GLY A 229 -34.29 39.48 11.79
C GLY A 229 -35.07 40.58 12.53
N SER A 230 -34.41 41.32 13.41
CA SER A 230 -35.04 42.33 14.28
C SER A 230 -35.34 43.66 13.60
N ASN A 231 -34.69 43.95 12.46
CA ASN A 231 -34.96 45.14 11.65
C ASN A 231 -35.61 44.72 10.32
N GLN A 232 -36.51 45.55 9.78
CA GLN A 232 -37.20 45.31 8.50
C GLN A 232 -36.23 44.80 7.43
N LEU A 233 -36.36 43.52 7.09
CA LEU A 233 -35.51 42.74 6.19
C LEU A 233 -35.85 42.96 4.70
N ASP A 234 -36.49 44.07 4.36
CA ASP A 234 -37.14 44.28 3.06
C ASP A 234 -36.16 44.38 1.86
N GLU A 235 -34.84 44.49 2.10
CA GLU A 235 -33.84 44.79 1.04
C GLU A 235 -32.72 43.75 0.84
N TYR A 236 -32.77 42.57 1.48
CA TYR A 236 -31.72 41.56 1.32
C TYR A 236 -32.16 40.33 0.52
N SER A 237 -31.77 40.27 -0.77
CA SER A 237 -31.82 39.05 -1.56
C SER A 237 -30.51 38.27 -1.41
N PHE A 238 -30.58 37.00 -1.04
CA PHE A 238 -29.42 36.10 -1.01
C PHE A 238 -29.79 34.76 -1.64
N SER A 239 -28.79 34.09 -2.21
CA SER A 239 -28.91 32.72 -2.73
C SER A 239 -28.05 31.80 -1.86
N VAL A 240 -28.62 30.70 -1.39
CA VAL A 240 -27.88 29.67 -0.66
C VAL A 240 -27.77 28.43 -1.53
N GLN A 241 -26.57 27.83 -1.57
CA GLN A 241 -26.33 26.53 -2.17
C GLN A 241 -25.73 25.62 -1.11
N SER A 242 -26.24 24.40 -1.01
CA SER A 242 -25.72 23.36 -0.14
C SER A 242 -25.90 22.00 -0.79
N GLU A 243 -25.00 21.09 -0.47
CA GLU A 243 -25.03 19.69 -0.91
C GLU A 243 -25.43 18.83 0.28
N PHE A 244 -26.54 18.10 0.15
CA PHE A 244 -27.05 17.23 1.22
C PHE A 244 -26.89 15.78 0.81
N ILE A 245 -26.30 14.98 1.69
CA ILE A 245 -26.14 13.54 1.51
C ILE A 245 -27.06 12.87 2.53
N PHE A 246 -28.01 12.06 2.05
CA PHE A 246 -28.91 11.33 2.91
C PHE A 246 -28.31 9.96 3.28
N PRO A 247 -28.31 9.58 4.57
CA PRO A 247 -27.76 8.29 5.00
C PRO A 247 -28.64 7.12 4.55
N ASN A 248 -28.00 5.99 4.27
CA ASN A 248 -28.70 4.71 4.19
C ASN A 248 -28.87 4.13 5.61
N LYS A 249 -30.12 3.85 6.02
CA LYS A 249 -30.47 3.32 7.36
C LYS A 249 -30.89 1.84 7.35
N GLU A 250 -30.69 1.11 6.24
CA GLU A 250 -31.13 -0.29 6.09
C GLU A 250 -30.67 -1.24 7.22
N ASN A 251 -29.47 -1.02 7.79
CA ASN A 251 -28.90 -1.88 8.84
C ASN A 251 -28.89 -1.24 10.24
N GLN A 252 -29.76 -0.26 10.52
CA GLN A 252 -29.78 0.44 11.81
C GLN A 252 -29.96 -0.49 13.03
N GLU A 253 -30.59 -1.64 12.85
CA GLU A 253 -30.83 -2.65 13.90
C GLU A 253 -29.54 -3.33 14.40
N THR A 254 -28.42 -3.18 13.68
CA THR A 254 -27.11 -3.69 14.09
C THR A 254 -26.41 -2.80 15.10
N LEU A 255 -26.91 -1.57 15.30
CA LEU A 255 -26.33 -0.62 16.24
C LEU A 255 -26.76 -0.94 17.69
N PRO A 256 -25.88 -0.72 18.68
CA PRO A 256 -26.17 -1.00 20.09
C PRO A 256 -27.16 0.00 20.73
N TYR A 257 -27.61 0.99 19.96
CA TYR A 257 -28.53 2.04 20.39
C TYR A 257 -29.56 2.35 19.29
N ASN A 258 -30.68 2.94 19.70
CA ASN A 258 -31.71 3.36 18.77
C ASN A 258 -31.33 4.70 18.14
N VAL A 259 -31.34 4.75 16.80
CA VAL A 259 -31.15 5.98 16.04
C VAL A 259 -32.40 6.87 16.20
N PRO A 260 -32.26 8.21 16.33
CA PRO A 260 -33.40 9.10 16.41
C PRO A 260 -34.31 9.02 15.17
N ASN A 261 -35.62 8.93 15.42
CA ASN A 261 -36.65 8.96 14.40
C ASN A 261 -36.90 10.41 13.95
N VAL A 262 -36.25 10.82 12.87
CA VAL A 262 -36.42 12.15 12.28
C VAL A 262 -37.61 12.13 11.31
N VAL A 263 -38.70 12.78 11.69
CA VAL A 263 -39.93 12.88 10.87
C VAL A 263 -39.86 14.05 9.88
N SER A 264 -39.23 15.15 10.28
CA SER A 264 -38.98 16.32 9.43
C SER A 264 -37.69 17.03 9.87
N SER A 265 -36.97 17.63 8.92
CA SER A 265 -35.77 18.43 9.20
C SER A 265 -35.68 19.62 8.25
N SER A 266 -35.21 20.76 8.77
CA SER A 266 -34.88 21.93 7.95
C SER A 266 -33.46 21.78 7.41
N LEU A 267 -33.33 21.67 6.09
CA LEU A 267 -32.03 21.46 5.44
C LEU A 267 -31.15 22.72 5.49
N PHE A 268 -31.76 23.90 5.44
CA PHE A 268 -31.05 25.17 5.50
C PHE A 268 -31.05 25.82 6.88
N GLY A 269 -31.76 25.26 7.85
CA GLY A 269 -31.78 25.75 9.23
C GLY A 269 -32.46 27.10 9.45
N PHE A 270 -33.18 27.62 8.45
CA PHE A 270 -34.04 28.80 8.61
C PHE A 270 -35.38 28.35 9.20
N HIS A 271 -35.76 28.92 10.34
CA HIS A 271 -37.06 28.75 10.96
C HIS A 271 -37.55 30.12 11.46
#